data_AF-A0A150FVN9-F1
#
_entry.id   AF-A0A150FVN9-F1
#
_cell.length_a   1.000
_cell.length_b   1.000
_cell.length_c   1.000
_cell.angle_alpha   90.00
_cell.angle_beta   90.00
_cell.angle_gamma   90.00
#
_symmetry.space_group_name_H-M   'P 1'
#
loop_
_entity.id
_entity.type
_entity.pdbx_description
1 polymer ?
#
loop_
_entity_poly.entity_id
_entity_poly.type
_entity_poly.pdbx_seq_one_letter_code
_entity_poly.pdbx_strand_id
1 'polypeptide(L)'
;MAKDKEPNGDAENGHHDAAEGASNASQTVLQYFWDLASYDEQVRVAAARGLVTDLLADQAKHAAGLGKDTASAPEDGSPKIQQLEYHLRRCSPTMVYTLRRLARGLGSSRAAARQGFATALTGLLAAGLAAPVAAGGFLAPAGVLVLLDVCLEGPSRGGVGPWVT
;
A
#
# COMPACT_ATOMS: atom_id res chain seq x y z
N MET A 1 -0.64 -33.81 51.70
CA MET A 1 -1.40 -32.64 51.22
C MET A 1 -0.46 -31.74 50.43
N ALA A 2 -0.88 -31.41 49.21
CA ALA A 2 -0.47 -30.30 48.35
C ALA A 2 1.01 -30.21 47.92
N LYS A 3 1.36 -29.87 46.68
CA LYS A 3 0.75 -29.87 45.34
C LYS A 3 1.91 -29.42 44.45
N ASP A 4 2.20 -30.15 43.38
CA ASP A 4 3.22 -29.82 42.40
C ASP A 4 3.08 -28.38 41.88
N LYS A 5 4.20 -27.68 41.70
CA LYS A 5 4.24 -26.44 40.93
C LYS A 5 5.53 -26.37 40.12
N GLU A 6 5.44 -26.89 38.90
CA GLU A 6 6.37 -26.61 37.81
C GLU A 6 6.37 -25.10 37.50
N PRO A 7 7.53 -24.49 37.17
CA PRO A 7 7.54 -23.23 36.44
C PRO A 7 7.56 -23.53 34.94
N ASN A 8 6.39 -23.42 34.30
CA ASN A 8 6.24 -23.34 32.86
C ASN A 8 5.77 -21.92 32.49
N GLY A 9 6.22 -21.41 31.33
CA GLY A 9 5.63 -20.22 30.71
C GLY A 9 6.57 -19.03 30.52
N ASP A 10 7.39 -19.13 29.47
CA ASP A 10 7.45 -18.20 28.34
C ASP A 10 7.30 -16.69 28.64
N ALA A 11 8.42 -15.97 28.52
CA ALA A 11 8.40 -14.53 28.29
C ALA A 11 7.90 -14.27 26.87
N GLU A 12 6.61 -13.97 26.71
CA GLU A 12 6.08 -13.30 25.53
C GLU A 12 6.73 -11.92 25.42
N ASN A 13 7.76 -11.82 24.58
CA ASN A 13 8.23 -10.53 24.09
C ASN A 13 7.16 -10.00 23.14
N GLY A 14 6.42 -8.99 23.61
CA GLY A 14 5.33 -8.34 22.90
C GLY A 14 5.77 -7.87 21.51
N HIS A 15 5.23 -8.53 20.48
CA HIS A 15 5.36 -8.12 19.09
C HIS A 15 4.27 -7.08 18.78
N HIS A 16 4.56 -5.82 19.10
CA HIS A 16 3.69 -4.67 18.88
C HIS A 16 4.03 -3.95 17.56
N ASP A 17 4.14 -4.61 16.40
CA ASP A 17 4.48 -3.89 15.16
C ASP A 17 3.85 -4.51 13.92
N ALA A 18 2.53 -4.31 13.73
CA ALA A 18 1.86 -4.53 12.44
C ALA A 18 0.53 -3.77 12.27
N ALA A 19 -0.13 -3.38 13.38
CA ALA A 19 -1.45 -2.75 13.34
C ALA A 19 -1.42 -1.23 13.05
N GLU A 20 -0.24 -0.59 13.02
CA GLU A 20 -0.14 0.88 12.98
C GLU A 20 -0.41 1.50 11.59
N GLY A 21 -0.37 0.70 10.52
CA GLY A 21 -0.61 1.20 9.16
C GLY A 21 -2.09 1.37 8.77
N ALA A 22 -3.01 0.76 9.52
CA ALA A 22 -4.45 0.80 9.24
C ALA A 22 -5.20 1.92 10.00
N SER A 23 -4.63 2.44 11.09
CA SER A 23 -5.30 3.35 12.03
C SER A 23 -5.35 4.82 11.61
N ASN A 24 -4.64 5.23 10.55
CA ASN A 24 -4.53 6.64 10.14
C ASN A 24 -5.12 7.00 8.76
N ALA A 25 -5.79 6.07 8.07
CA ALA A 25 -6.49 6.44 6.83
C ALA A 25 -7.62 7.44 7.17
N SER A 26 -7.51 8.67 6.67
CA SER A 26 -8.52 9.71 6.94
C SER A 26 -9.90 9.24 6.46
N GLN A 27 -10.95 9.67 7.16
CA GLN A 27 -12.34 9.33 6.78
C GLN A 27 -12.64 9.67 5.31
N THR A 28 -12.01 10.72 4.78
CA THR A 28 -12.05 11.11 3.37
C THR A 28 -11.45 10.06 2.43
N VAL A 29 -10.28 9.49 2.78
CA VAL A 29 -9.63 8.44 1.98
C VAL A 29 -10.49 7.17 1.94
N LEU A 30 -11.15 6.83 3.05
CA LEU A 30 -12.08 5.69 3.09
C LEU A 30 -13.28 5.92 2.18
N GLN A 31 -13.87 7.12 2.18
CA GLN A 31 -15.02 7.46 1.33
C GLN A 31 -14.70 7.24 -0.16
N TYR A 32 -13.51 7.66 -0.62
CA TYR A 32 -13.11 7.43 -2.01
C TYR A 32 -13.17 5.95 -2.40
N PHE A 33 -12.75 5.02 -1.56
CA PHE A 33 -12.79 3.59 -1.90
C PHE A 33 -14.20 3.04 -2.06
N TRP A 34 -15.17 3.62 -1.37
CA TRP A 34 -16.57 3.23 -1.48
C TRP A 34 -17.12 3.73 -2.81
N ASP A 35 -16.81 4.99 -3.14
CA ASP A 35 -17.23 5.64 -4.37
C ASP A 35 -16.56 5.05 -5.62
N LEU A 36 -15.30 4.60 -5.52
CA LEU A 36 -14.63 3.82 -6.57
C LEU A 36 -15.35 2.51 -6.91
N ALA A 37 -16.11 1.95 -5.96
CA ALA A 37 -16.91 0.76 -6.15
C ALA A 37 -18.38 1.06 -6.51
N SER A 38 -18.74 2.32 -6.75
CA SER A 38 -20.08 2.73 -7.16
C SER A 38 -20.45 2.14 -8.53
N TYR A 39 -21.73 1.87 -8.75
CA TYR A 39 -22.25 1.51 -10.08
C TYR A 39 -22.35 2.73 -11.01
N ASP A 40 -22.41 3.93 -10.44
CA ASP A 40 -22.40 5.19 -11.19
C ASP A 40 -20.97 5.54 -11.66
N GLU A 41 -20.80 5.66 -12.97
CA GLU A 41 -19.53 6.00 -13.60
C GLU A 41 -19.02 7.39 -13.18
N GLN A 42 -19.91 8.38 -13.08
CA GLN A 42 -19.51 9.74 -12.72
C GLN A 42 -18.99 9.79 -11.30
N VAL A 43 -19.64 9.06 -10.38
CA VAL A 43 -19.15 8.90 -9.00
C VAL A 43 -17.77 8.23 -8.98
N ARG A 44 -17.56 7.16 -9.75
CA ARG A 44 -16.26 6.49 -9.82
C ARG A 44 -15.16 7.41 -10.35
N VAL A 45 -15.42 8.14 -11.43
CA VAL A 45 -14.43 9.04 -12.06
C VAL A 45 -14.13 10.22 -11.14
N ALA A 46 -15.13 10.81 -10.49
CA ALA A 46 -14.94 11.90 -9.53
C ALA A 46 -14.10 11.42 -8.33
N ALA A 47 -14.42 10.24 -7.78
CA ALA A 47 -13.66 9.66 -6.68
C ALA A 47 -12.22 9.33 -7.07
N ALA A 48 -11.98 8.78 -8.26
CA ALA A 48 -10.63 8.52 -8.75
C ALA A 48 -9.79 9.80 -8.86
N ARG A 49 -10.37 10.88 -9.42
CA ARG A 49 -9.67 12.17 -9.56
C ARG A 49 -9.42 12.83 -8.21
N GLY A 50 -10.39 12.81 -7.31
CA GLY A 50 -10.25 13.34 -5.94
C GLY A 50 -9.18 12.60 -5.16
N LEU A 51 -9.23 11.26 -5.16
CA LEU A 51 -8.24 10.41 -4.50
C LEU A 51 -6.81 10.70 -5.01
N VAL A 52 -6.61 10.74 -6.34
CA VAL A 52 -5.29 11.04 -6.91
C VAL A 52 -4.80 12.42 -6.49
N THR A 53 -5.67 13.43 -6.52
CA THR A 53 -5.32 14.80 -6.14
C THR A 53 -4.88 14.88 -4.67
N ASP A 54 -5.68 14.30 -3.76
CA ASP A 54 -5.40 14.33 -2.33
C ASP A 54 -4.13 13.54 -1.98
N LEU A 55 -3.90 12.40 -2.64
CA LEU A 55 -2.69 11.59 -2.45
C LEU A 55 -1.43 12.31 -2.92
N LEU A 56 -1.48 13.04 -4.04
CA LEU A 56 -0.34 13.82 -4.51
C LEU A 56 -0.02 14.98 -3.55
N ALA A 57 -1.06 15.63 -3.03
CA ALA A 57 -0.89 16.69 -2.03
C ALA A 57 -0.31 16.14 -0.71
N ASP A 58 -0.79 14.99 -0.24
CA ASP A 58 -0.26 14.30 0.94
C ASP A 58 1.20 13.86 0.73
N GLN A 59 1.50 13.28 -0.44
CA GLN A 59 2.84 12.84 -0.80
C GLN A 59 3.83 14.00 -0.91
N ALA A 60 3.43 15.16 -1.45
CA ALA A 60 4.27 16.34 -1.51
C ALA A 60 4.61 16.87 -0.11
N LYS A 61 3.64 16.88 0.82
CA LYS A 61 3.88 17.23 2.23
C LYS A 61 4.83 16.25 2.90
N HIS A 62 4.67 14.96 2.64
CA HIS A 62 5.55 13.91 3.17
C HIS A 62 6.99 14.04 2.62
N ALA A 63 7.14 14.29 1.32
CA ALA A 63 8.43 14.48 0.67
C ALA A 63 9.21 15.68 1.22
N ALA A 64 8.54 16.77 1.60
CA ALA A 64 9.17 17.93 2.22
C ALA A 64 9.78 17.61 3.60
N GLY A 65 9.26 16.60 4.30
CA GLY A 65 9.79 16.11 5.58
C GLY A 65 10.82 15.00 5.45
N LEU A 66 11.00 14.42 4.26
CA LEU A 66 11.96 13.35 4.01
C LEU A 66 13.37 13.91 3.84
N GLY A 67 14.33 13.31 4.55
CA GLY A 67 15.75 13.66 4.41
C GLY A 67 16.42 13.10 3.14
N LYS A 68 17.74 13.35 3.08
CA LYS A 68 18.77 12.56 2.36
C LYS A 68 18.51 11.06 2.38
N ASP A 69 17.93 10.46 1.35
CA ASP A 69 18.00 9.00 1.23
C ASP A 69 19.29 8.58 0.54
N THR A 70 20.06 7.81 1.27
CA THR A 70 21.36 7.29 0.87
C THR A 70 21.34 5.77 0.75
N ALA A 71 20.18 5.12 0.90
CA ALA A 71 20.08 3.67 0.80
C ALA A 71 20.19 3.21 -0.66
N SER A 72 21.13 2.30 -0.92
CA SER A 72 21.33 1.67 -2.23
C SER A 72 20.16 0.77 -2.59
N ALA A 73 19.88 0.69 -3.90
CA ALA A 73 18.93 -0.26 -4.45
C ALA A 73 19.28 -1.71 -4.08
N PRO A 74 18.29 -2.57 -3.80
CA PRO A 74 18.53 -3.98 -3.58
C PRO A 74 19.09 -4.62 -4.85
N GLU A 75 19.96 -5.62 -4.66
CA GLU A 75 20.58 -6.39 -5.74
C GLU A 75 19.52 -7.13 -6.58
N ASP A 76 19.84 -7.36 -7.85
CA ASP A 76 18.97 -8.10 -8.75
C ASP A 76 18.81 -9.55 -8.25
N GLY A 77 17.57 -10.00 -8.05
CA GLY A 77 17.24 -11.29 -7.43
C GLY A 77 16.98 -11.28 -5.91
N SER A 78 17.04 -10.12 -5.25
CA SER A 78 16.56 -9.98 -3.86
C SER A 78 15.07 -10.35 -3.71
N PRO A 79 14.60 -10.76 -2.51
CA PRO A 79 13.19 -11.04 -2.28
C PRO A 79 12.26 -9.89 -2.71
N LYS A 80 11.16 -10.21 -3.41
CA LYS A 80 10.16 -9.23 -3.89
C LYS A 80 9.63 -8.31 -2.77
N ILE A 81 9.48 -8.82 -1.55
CA ILE A 81 9.08 -8.01 -0.38
C ILE A 81 10.13 -6.95 -0.04
N GLN A 82 11.41 -7.30 -0.06
CA GLN A 82 12.50 -6.34 0.18
C GLN A 82 12.55 -5.27 -0.91
N GLN A 83 12.35 -5.67 -2.17
CA GLN A 83 12.23 -4.71 -3.29
C GLN A 83 11.03 -3.80 -3.10
N LEU A 84 9.89 -4.34 -2.66
CA LEU A 84 8.68 -3.57 -2.41
C LEU A 84 8.90 -2.54 -1.30
N GLU A 85 9.48 -2.94 -0.17
CA GLU A 85 9.79 -2.03 0.94
C GLU A 85 10.76 -0.94 0.51
N TYR A 86 11.78 -1.30 -0.29
CA TYR A 86 12.69 -0.34 -0.89
C TYR A 86 11.91 0.72 -1.70
N HIS A 87 10.98 0.31 -2.55
CA HIS A 87 10.21 1.26 -3.35
C HIS A 87 9.18 2.08 -2.54
N LEU A 88 8.58 1.48 -1.50
CA LEU A 88 7.54 2.14 -0.71
C LEU A 88 8.07 3.07 0.38
N ARG A 89 9.35 2.98 0.78
CA ARG A 89 9.89 3.81 1.89
C ARG A 89 9.82 5.33 1.66
N ARG A 90 9.62 5.76 0.41
CA ARG A 90 9.48 7.18 0.02
C ARG A 90 8.03 7.63 -0.08
N CYS A 91 7.09 6.69 -0.01
CA CYS A 91 5.68 6.97 -0.09
C CYS A 91 5.16 7.35 1.30
N SER A 92 4.22 8.30 1.36
CA SER A 92 3.50 8.56 2.60
C SER A 92 2.76 7.29 3.08
N PRO A 93 2.49 7.15 4.38
CA PRO A 93 1.69 6.02 4.88
C PRO A 93 0.34 5.89 4.16
N THR A 94 -0.32 7.01 3.88
CA THR A 94 -1.58 7.08 3.11
C THR A 94 -1.42 6.56 1.68
N MET A 95 -0.31 6.93 1.03
CA MET A 95 0.02 6.45 -0.31
C MET A 95 0.24 4.94 -0.33
N VAL A 96 1.04 4.41 0.61
CA VAL A 96 1.30 2.97 0.74
C VAL A 96 0.01 2.19 0.96
N TYR A 97 -0.82 2.64 1.91
CA TYR A 97 -2.12 2.05 2.18
C TYR A 97 -3.00 2.03 0.92
N THR A 98 -3.06 3.16 0.22
CA THR A 98 -3.90 3.30 -0.95
C THR A 98 -3.43 2.42 -2.10
N LEU A 99 -2.14 2.42 -2.40
CA LEU A 99 -1.53 1.56 -3.41
C LEU A 99 -1.87 0.08 -3.19
N ARG A 100 -1.70 -0.40 -1.96
CA ARG A 100 -2.06 -1.79 -1.58
C ARG A 100 -3.55 -2.08 -1.75
N ARG A 101 -4.42 -1.10 -1.43
CA ARG A 101 -5.87 -1.25 -1.56
C ARG A 101 -6.32 -1.19 -3.02
N LEU A 102 -5.71 -0.34 -3.84
CA LEU A 102 -5.91 -0.27 -5.28
C LEU A 102 -5.54 -1.59 -5.95
N ALA A 103 -4.36 -2.14 -5.64
CA ALA A 103 -3.90 -3.42 -6.15
C ALA A 103 -4.89 -4.56 -5.84
N ARG A 104 -5.38 -4.66 -4.59
CA ARG A 104 -6.41 -5.63 -4.21
C ARG A 104 -7.74 -5.39 -4.94
N GLY A 105 -8.12 -4.12 -5.15
CA GLY A 105 -9.34 -3.75 -5.85
C GLY A 105 -9.37 -4.19 -7.32
N LEU A 106 -8.22 -4.37 -7.96
CA LEU A 106 -8.11 -4.94 -9.31
C LEU A 106 -8.61 -6.40 -9.37
N GLY A 107 -8.47 -7.14 -8.27
CA GLY A 107 -8.97 -8.51 -8.12
C GLY A 107 -10.45 -8.62 -7.75
N SER A 108 -11.19 -7.51 -7.68
CA SER A 108 -12.61 -7.53 -7.29
C SER A 108 -13.46 -8.34 -8.28
N SER A 109 -14.45 -9.09 -7.77
CA SER A 109 -15.45 -9.78 -8.61
C SER A 109 -16.39 -8.80 -9.34
N ARG A 110 -16.56 -7.59 -8.81
CA ARG A 110 -17.44 -6.55 -9.36
C ARG A 110 -16.74 -5.76 -10.47
N ALA A 111 -17.28 -5.79 -11.68
CA ALA A 111 -16.71 -5.08 -12.84
C ALA A 111 -16.58 -3.57 -12.61
N ALA A 112 -17.62 -2.93 -12.07
CA ALA A 112 -17.61 -1.51 -11.74
C ALA A 112 -16.48 -1.14 -10.76
N ALA A 113 -16.25 -1.98 -9.73
CA ALA A 113 -15.15 -1.78 -8.80
C ALA A 113 -13.80 -1.88 -9.53
N ARG A 114 -13.55 -2.97 -10.28
CA ARG A 114 -12.30 -3.12 -11.05
C ARG A 114 -12.00 -1.90 -11.91
N GLN A 115 -13.02 -1.36 -12.60
CA GLN A 115 -12.89 -0.14 -13.41
C GLN A 115 -12.49 1.07 -12.56
N GLY A 116 -13.16 1.33 -11.44
CA GLY A 116 -12.83 2.45 -10.56
C GLY A 116 -11.41 2.34 -9.98
N PHE A 117 -11.08 1.19 -9.40
CA PHE A 117 -9.75 0.92 -8.84
C PHE A 117 -8.62 1.03 -9.90
N ALA A 118 -8.84 0.48 -11.10
CA ALA A 118 -7.88 0.59 -12.21
C ALA A 118 -7.73 2.04 -12.71
N THR A 119 -8.83 2.80 -12.77
CA THR A 119 -8.81 4.21 -13.18
C THR A 119 -8.00 5.05 -12.20
N ALA A 120 -8.23 4.88 -10.89
CA ALA A 120 -7.47 5.58 -9.87
C ALA A 120 -5.98 5.22 -9.90
N LEU A 121 -5.64 3.93 -10.01
CA LEU A 121 -4.25 3.49 -10.11
C LEU A 121 -3.56 4.06 -11.35
N THR A 122 -4.22 4.01 -12.51
CA THR A 122 -3.70 4.57 -13.76
C THR A 122 -3.48 6.07 -13.66
N GLY A 123 -4.43 6.79 -13.04
CA GLY A 123 -4.31 8.23 -12.79
C GLY A 123 -3.10 8.57 -11.91
N LEU A 124 -2.87 7.77 -10.87
CA LEU A 124 -1.71 7.92 -9.99
C LEU A 124 -0.39 7.69 -10.75
N LEU A 125 -0.32 6.65 -11.59
CA LEU A 125 0.87 6.35 -12.39
C LEU A 125 1.15 7.44 -13.42
N ALA A 126 0.12 7.90 -14.12
CA ALA A 126 0.23 8.99 -15.08
C ALA A 126 0.74 10.28 -14.41
N ALA A 127 0.22 10.60 -13.23
CA ALA A 127 0.68 11.76 -12.47
C ALA A 127 2.12 11.60 -11.96
N GLY A 128 2.50 10.41 -11.47
CA GLY A 128 3.85 10.11 -11.01
C GLY A 128 4.90 10.15 -12.14
N LEU A 129 4.53 9.70 -13.35
CA LEU A 129 5.38 9.76 -14.54
C LEU A 129 5.54 11.20 -15.08
N ALA A 130 4.52 12.04 -14.93
CA ALA A 130 4.53 13.43 -15.39
C ALA A 130 5.30 14.38 -14.45
N ALA A 131 5.54 13.98 -13.20
CA ALA A 131 6.26 14.80 -12.23
C ALA A 131 7.78 14.80 -12.52
N PRO A 132 8.45 15.97 -12.61
CA PRO A 132 9.89 16.03 -12.83
C PRO A 132 10.64 15.37 -11.68
N VAL A 133 11.61 14.51 -12.00
CA VAL A 133 12.48 13.75 -11.07
C VAL A 133 13.10 14.62 -9.96
N ALA A 134 13.32 15.91 -10.23
CA ALA A 134 13.85 16.87 -9.26
C ALA A 134 12.89 17.18 -8.08
N ALA A 135 11.59 16.92 -8.24
CA ALA A 135 10.58 17.09 -7.19
C ALA A 135 10.35 15.83 -6.34
N GLY A 136 11.18 14.79 -6.50
CA GLY A 136 11.05 13.55 -5.74
C GLY A 136 9.91 12.68 -6.25
N GLY A 137 10.04 12.17 -7.49
CA GLY A 137 9.14 11.16 -8.02
C GLY A 137 9.03 9.99 -7.02
N PHE A 138 7.84 9.84 -6.42
CA PHE A 138 7.66 8.98 -5.25
C PHE A 138 7.42 7.51 -5.62
N LEU A 139 7.12 7.22 -6.90
CA LEU A 139 6.75 5.88 -7.36
C LEU A 139 7.33 5.59 -8.73
N ALA A 140 8.46 4.88 -8.74
CA ALA A 140 9.01 4.34 -9.98
C ALA A 140 8.08 3.23 -10.53
N PRO A 141 7.92 3.10 -11.86
CA PRO A 141 7.14 2.02 -12.46
C PRO A 141 7.54 0.62 -11.95
N ALA A 142 8.84 0.41 -11.71
CA ALA A 142 9.37 -0.83 -11.12
C ALA A 142 8.73 -1.15 -9.76
N GLY A 143 8.57 -0.17 -8.88
CA GLY A 143 7.95 -0.36 -7.57
C GLY A 143 6.48 -0.76 -7.64
N VAL A 144 5.77 -0.28 -8.66
CA VAL A 144 4.36 -0.65 -8.89
C VAL A 144 4.26 -2.08 -9.40
N LEU A 145 5.16 -2.49 -10.29
CA LEU A 145 5.19 -3.87 -10.77
C LEU A 145 5.46 -4.84 -9.63
N VAL A 146 6.45 -4.54 -8.77
CA VAL A 146 6.72 -5.34 -7.57
C VAL A 146 5.52 -5.36 -6.62
N LEU A 147 4.83 -4.22 -6.42
CA LEU A 147 3.62 -4.16 -5.60
C LEU A 147 2.50 -5.05 -6.17
N LEU A 148 2.22 -4.94 -7.47
CA LEU A 148 1.18 -5.71 -8.13
C LEU A 148 1.50 -7.20 -8.06
N ASP A 149 2.75 -7.56 -8.30
CA ASP A 149 3.23 -8.92 -8.19
C ASP A 149 3.03 -9.48 -6.76
N VAL A 150 3.49 -8.77 -5.73
CA VAL A 150 3.27 -9.15 -4.31
C VAL A 150 1.78 -9.20 -3.93
N CYS A 151 0.94 -8.31 -4.46
CA CYS A 151 -0.47 -8.23 -4.08
C CYS A 151 -1.38 -9.19 -4.87
N LEU A 152 -0.98 -9.58 -6.08
CA LEU A 152 -1.75 -10.45 -6.98
C LEU A 152 -1.26 -11.90 -6.93
N GLU A 153 0.02 -12.15 -6.64
CA GLU A 153 0.51 -13.44 -6.19
C GLU A 153 0.05 -13.66 -4.74
N GLY A 154 -1.24 -13.95 -4.57
CA GLY A 154 -1.74 -14.56 -3.35
C GLY A 154 -0.96 -15.85 -3.04
N PRO A 155 -1.00 -16.36 -1.79
CA PRO A 155 -0.24 -17.55 -1.40
C PRO A 155 -0.55 -18.69 -2.37
N SER A 156 0.42 -18.98 -3.23
CA SER A 156 0.34 -20.10 -4.14
C SER A 156 0.30 -21.36 -3.28
N ARG A 157 -0.89 -21.94 -3.11
CA ARG A 157 -1.14 -23.29 -2.61
C ARG A 157 -0.31 -23.66 -1.37
N GLY A 158 -0.80 -23.30 -0.18
CA GLY A 158 -0.47 -23.99 1.07
C GLY A 158 0.62 -23.38 1.95
N GLY A 159 1.17 -22.21 1.61
CA GLY A 159 2.01 -21.44 2.52
C GLY A 159 1.18 -20.41 3.28
N VAL A 160 1.29 -20.36 4.61
CA VAL A 160 0.81 -19.24 5.42
C VAL A 160 1.55 -18.02 4.91
N GLY A 161 0.86 -17.17 4.13
CA GLY A 161 1.47 -15.95 3.63
C GLY A 161 1.83 -15.03 4.80
N PRO A 162 2.84 -14.15 4.67
CA PRO A 162 3.32 -13.27 5.74
C PRO A 162 2.31 -12.20 6.20
N TRP A 163 1.03 -12.35 5.86
CA TRP A 163 -0.05 -11.39 6.10
C TRP A 163 -1.30 -12.03 6.72
N VAL A 164 -1.20 -13.27 7.22
CA VAL A 164 -2.15 -13.84 8.20
C VAL A 164 -1.46 -13.80 9.56
N THR A 165 -1.68 -12.70 10.26
CA THR A 165 -1.70 -12.53 11.71
C THR A 165 -2.51 -11.28 12.00
#